data_AF-K7RLV8-F1
#
_entry.id   AF-K7RLV8-F1
#
_cell.length_a   1.000
_cell.length_b   1.000
_cell.length_c   1.000
_cell.angle_alpha   90.00
_cell.angle_beta   90.00
_cell.angle_gamma   90.00
#
_symmetry.space_group_name_H-M   'P 1'
#
loop_
_entity.id
_entity.type
_entity.pdbx_description
1 polymer ?
#
loop_
_entity_poly.entity_id
_entity_poly.type
_entity_poly.pdbx_seq_one_letter_code
_entity_poly.pdbx_strand_id
1 'polypeptide(L)'
;MYDSMGFEAQAGAQYEKALELGLDEARHARLAVQYGSTLRNLGRLEEAIAVLRTAPTHESTGTAPRLMLALALHSAGRKDEALQVAIEAQIDVLPRYQRSMRHYAADLYDPSA
;
A
#
# COMPACT_ATOMS: atom_id res chain seq x y z
N MET A 1 -16.23 -16.51 -8.02
CA MET A 1 -15.20 -16.50 -9.07
C MET A 1 -13.96 -17.12 -8.46
N TYR A 2 -13.81 -18.45 -8.59
CA TYR A 2 -12.81 -19.26 -7.89
C TYR A 2 -11.69 -19.64 -8.86
N ASP A 3 -10.79 -18.70 -9.12
CA ASP A 3 -9.54 -18.98 -9.85
C ASP A 3 -8.30 -18.40 -9.12
N SER A 4 -8.49 -17.47 -8.16
CA SER A 4 -7.37 -16.75 -7.56
C SER A 4 -6.54 -17.57 -6.54
N MET A 5 -7.14 -18.53 -5.83
CA MET A 5 -6.47 -19.23 -4.71
C MET A 5 -5.17 -19.99 -5.09
N GLY A 6 -4.96 -20.32 -6.37
CA GLY A 6 -3.75 -20.96 -6.88
C GLY A 6 -2.72 -20.02 -7.51
N PHE A 7 -3.17 -19.00 -8.25
CA PHE A 7 -2.28 -18.04 -8.91
C PHE A 7 -1.65 -17.04 -7.93
N GLU A 8 -2.32 -16.76 -6.81
CA GLU A 8 -1.87 -15.75 -5.85
C GLU A 8 -0.62 -16.19 -5.06
N ALA A 9 -0.49 -17.48 -4.75
CA ALA A 9 0.74 -18.03 -4.17
C ALA A 9 1.91 -18.04 -5.19
N GLN A 10 1.61 -18.35 -6.46
CA GLN A 10 2.60 -18.27 -7.53
C GLN A 10 3.04 -16.83 -7.78
N ALA A 11 2.12 -15.86 -7.71
CA ALA A 11 2.43 -14.43 -7.82
C ALA A 11 3.40 -13.97 -6.72
N GLY A 12 3.29 -14.52 -5.51
CA GLY A 12 4.24 -14.23 -4.42
C GLY A 12 5.65 -14.74 -4.68
N ALA A 13 5.80 -15.98 -5.14
CA ALA A 13 7.11 -16.50 -5.52
C ALA A 13 7.75 -15.70 -6.67
N GLN A 14 6.94 -15.20 -7.62
CA GLN A 14 7.44 -14.32 -8.68
C GLN A 14 7.85 -12.94 -8.15
N TYR A 15 7.15 -12.41 -7.15
CA TYR A 15 7.49 -11.14 -6.51
C TYR A 15 8.87 -11.19 -5.85
N GLU A 16 9.08 -12.16 -4.97
CA GLU A 16 10.34 -12.35 -4.23
C GLU A 16 11.51 -12.55 -5.20
N LYS A 17 11.33 -13.43 -6.19
CA LYS A 17 12.35 -13.67 -7.22
C LYS A 17 12.65 -12.41 -8.04
N ALA A 18 11.64 -11.61 -8.37
CA ALA A 18 11.85 -10.38 -9.11
C ALA A 18 12.69 -9.38 -8.29
N LEU A 19 12.42 -9.25 -6.98
CA LEU A 19 13.24 -8.41 -6.09
C LEU A 19 14.69 -8.89 -6.01
N GLU A 20 14.91 -10.20 -5.88
CA GLU A 20 16.25 -10.80 -5.85
C GLU A 20 17.04 -10.54 -7.15
N LEU A 21 16.34 -10.48 -8.29
CA LEU A 21 16.94 -10.22 -9.61
C LEU A 21 17.24 -8.73 -9.85
N GLY A 22 16.96 -7.84 -8.89
CA GLY A 22 17.27 -6.41 -8.97
C GLY A 22 16.36 -5.68 -9.95
N LEU A 23 15.09 -5.48 -9.58
CA LEU A 23 14.18 -4.62 -10.33
C LEU A 23 14.64 -3.17 -10.31
N ASP A 24 14.41 -2.46 -11.41
CA ASP A 24 14.36 -1.00 -11.39
C ASP A 24 13.20 -0.52 -10.51
N GLU A 25 13.32 0.70 -9.95
CA GLU A 25 12.33 1.26 -9.02
C GLU A 25 10.92 1.34 -9.64
N ALA A 26 10.81 1.62 -10.94
CA ALA A 26 9.54 1.73 -11.64
C ALA A 26 8.78 0.40 -11.74
N ARG A 27 9.51 -0.71 -11.96
CA ARG A 27 8.94 -2.07 -11.95
C ARG A 27 8.62 -2.50 -10.53
N HIS A 28 9.49 -2.21 -9.57
CA HIS A 28 9.24 -2.54 -8.16
C HIS A 28 7.97 -1.86 -7.65
N ALA A 29 7.80 -0.55 -7.88
CA ALA A 29 6.60 0.18 -7.47
C ALA A 29 5.32 -0.44 -8.06
N ARG A 30 5.29 -0.73 -9.36
CA ARG A 30 4.13 -1.35 -10.04
C ARG A 30 3.85 -2.76 -9.52
N LEU A 31 4.89 -3.53 -9.27
CA LEU A 31 4.75 -4.90 -8.80
C LEU A 31 4.26 -4.93 -7.34
N ALA A 32 4.72 -4.00 -6.49
CA ALA A 32 4.27 -3.88 -5.12
C ALA A 32 2.76 -3.58 -5.02
N VAL A 33 2.21 -2.72 -5.90
CA VAL A 33 0.75 -2.47 -5.96
C VAL A 33 -0.03 -3.74 -6.28
N GLN A 34 0.40 -4.47 -7.31
CA GLN A 34 -0.26 -5.70 -7.75
C GLN A 34 -0.18 -6.77 -6.66
N TYR A 35 1.02 -7.04 -6.16
CA TYR A 35 1.25 -8.08 -5.16
C TYR A 35 0.59 -7.75 -3.81
N GLY A 36 0.65 -6.50 -3.36
CA GLY A 36 -0.05 -6.05 -2.16
C GLY A 36 -1.57 -6.23 -2.25
N SER A 37 -2.18 -5.96 -3.42
CA SER A 37 -3.61 -6.22 -3.64
C SER A 37 -3.93 -7.72 -3.61
N THR A 38 -3.07 -8.55 -4.20
CA THR A 38 -3.20 -10.01 -4.16
C THR A 38 -3.14 -10.54 -2.72
N LEU A 39 -2.13 -10.13 -1.95
CA LEU A 39 -1.98 -10.53 -0.55
C LEU A 39 -3.18 -10.10 0.30
N ARG A 40 -3.72 -8.89 0.07
CA ARG A 40 -4.94 -8.42 0.76
C ARG A 40 -6.14 -9.31 0.44
N ASN A 41 -6.36 -9.66 -0.82
CA ASN A 41 -7.49 -10.51 -1.23
C ASN A 41 -7.38 -11.93 -0.67
N LEU A 42 -6.16 -12.44 -0.48
CA LEU A 42 -5.86 -13.69 0.20
C LEU A 42 -6.02 -13.66 1.73
N GLY A 43 -6.26 -12.49 2.33
CA GLY A 43 -6.25 -12.34 3.78
C GLY A 43 -4.86 -12.37 4.42
N ARG A 44 -3.78 -12.33 3.62
CA ARG A 44 -2.38 -12.21 4.09
C ARG A 44 -2.03 -10.76 4.38
N LEU A 45 -2.75 -10.16 5.32
CA LEU A 45 -2.84 -8.71 5.49
C LEU A 45 -1.52 -8.08 5.95
N GLU A 46 -0.83 -8.67 6.92
CA GLU A 46 0.45 -8.13 7.41
C GLU A 46 1.56 -8.16 6.35
N GLU A 47 1.55 -9.19 5.50
CA GLU A 47 2.48 -9.27 4.37
C GLU A 47 2.18 -8.21 3.31
N ALA A 48 0.89 -7.98 3.02
CA ALA A 48 0.47 -6.90 2.13
C ALA A 48 0.96 -5.54 2.66
N ILE A 49 0.78 -5.29 3.96
CA ILE A 49 1.24 -4.08 4.64
C ILE A 49 2.77 -3.94 4.52
N ALA A 50 3.54 -5.00 4.79
CA ALA A 50 5.00 -4.97 4.71
C ALA A 50 5.52 -4.65 3.30
N VAL A 51 4.93 -5.29 2.28
CA VAL A 51 5.25 -5.03 0.87
C VAL A 51 4.95 -3.58 0.49
N LEU A 52 3.78 -3.07 0.88
CA LEU A 52 3.32 -1.74 0.47
C LEU A 52 4.03 -0.60 1.22
N ARG A 53 4.49 -0.84 2.45
CA ARG A 53 5.33 0.12 3.20
C ARG A 53 6.72 0.31 2.60
N THR A 54 7.27 -0.75 1.99
CA THR A 54 8.62 -0.75 1.42
C THR A 54 8.63 -0.45 -0.08
N ALA A 55 7.45 -0.26 -0.69
CA ALA A 55 7.32 0.07 -2.10
C ALA A 55 7.97 1.44 -2.41
N PRO A 56 8.84 1.52 -3.42
CA PRO A 56 9.46 2.79 -3.80
C PRO A 56 8.40 3.74 -4.36
N THR A 57 8.60 5.04 -4.10
CA THR A 57 7.81 6.08 -4.75
C THR A 57 8.32 6.28 -6.17
N HIS A 58 7.42 6.21 -7.15
CA HIS A 58 7.80 6.38 -8.55
C HIS A 58 6.65 7.01 -9.36
N GLU A 59 6.98 7.89 -10.30
CA GLU A 59 6.01 8.63 -11.13
C GLU A 59 5.02 7.71 -11.85
N SER A 60 5.47 6.53 -12.30
CA SER A 60 4.65 5.52 -12.99
C SER A 60 3.50 4.97 -12.13
N THR A 61 3.56 5.16 -10.82
CA THR A 61 2.52 4.71 -9.87
C THR A 61 1.94 5.83 -9.03
N GLY A 62 2.59 7.01 -9.00
CA GLY A 62 2.21 8.11 -8.13
C GLY A 62 2.03 7.64 -6.69
N THR A 63 0.84 7.88 -6.15
CA THR A 63 0.48 7.57 -4.75
C THR A 63 -0.22 6.21 -4.60
N ALA A 64 -0.33 5.43 -5.68
CA ALA A 64 -1.06 4.15 -5.68
C ALA A 64 -0.55 3.15 -4.61
N PRO A 65 0.77 2.98 -4.36
CA PRO A 65 1.25 2.10 -3.29
C PRO A 65 0.72 2.52 -1.90
N ARG A 66 0.67 3.83 -1.61
CA ARG A 66 0.14 4.34 -0.34
C ARG A 66 -1.37 4.15 -0.21
N LEU A 67 -2.14 4.35 -1.29
CA LEU A 67 -3.58 4.07 -1.27
C LEU A 67 -3.87 2.57 -1.10
N MET A 68 -3.05 1.71 -1.72
CA MET A 68 -3.15 0.26 -1.52
C MET A 68 -2.78 -0.13 -0.08
N LEU A 69 -1.78 0.52 0.53
CA LEU A 69 -1.43 0.35 1.94
C LEU A 69 -2.62 0.69 2.84
N ALA A 70 -3.29 1.81 2.59
CA ALA A 70 -4.50 2.19 3.34
C ALA A 70 -5.59 1.11 3.25
N LEU A 71 -5.83 0.54 2.07
CA LEU A 71 -6.79 -0.56 1.92
C LEU A 71 -6.38 -1.82 2.69
N ALA A 72 -5.10 -2.19 2.68
CA ALA A 72 -4.60 -3.33 3.43
C ALA A 72 -4.72 -3.12 4.96
N LEU A 73 -4.37 -1.93 5.45
CA LEU A 73 -4.54 -1.52 6.85
C LEU A 73 -6.01 -1.57 7.28
N HIS A 74 -6.91 -1.07 6.43
CA HIS A 74 -8.35 -1.11 6.70
C HIS A 74 -8.85 -2.56 6.79
N SER A 75 -8.46 -3.43 5.85
CA SER A 75 -8.77 -4.86 5.91
C SER A 75 -8.24 -5.53 7.18
N ALA A 76 -7.11 -5.06 7.73
CA ALA A 76 -6.53 -5.54 8.98
C ALA A 76 -7.19 -4.97 10.25
N GLY A 77 -8.20 -4.11 10.11
CA GLY A 77 -8.87 -3.44 11.23
C GLY A 77 -8.14 -2.22 11.77
N ARG A 78 -6.98 -1.85 11.21
CA ARG A 78 -6.19 -0.65 11.56
C ARG A 78 -6.78 0.59 10.88
N LYS A 79 -8.04 0.90 11.19
CA LYS A 79 -8.86 1.85 10.44
C LYS A 79 -8.37 3.29 10.52
N ASP A 80 -7.90 3.73 11.67
CA ASP A 80 -7.46 5.11 11.84
C ASP A 80 -6.15 5.38 11.07
N GLU A 81 -5.20 4.45 11.18
CA GLU A 81 -3.97 4.49 10.39
C GLU A 81 -4.25 4.38 8.87
N ALA A 82 -5.21 3.54 8.47
CA ALA A 82 -5.63 3.47 7.08
C ALA A 82 -6.13 4.83 6.57
N LEU A 83 -6.97 5.51 7.34
CA LEU A 83 -7.50 6.82 6.97
C LEU A 83 -6.40 7.89 6.96
N GLN A 84 -5.48 7.88 7.94
CA GLN A 84 -4.31 8.75 7.95
C GLN A 84 -3.48 8.59 6.67
N VAL A 85 -3.09 7.35 6.33
CA VAL A 85 -2.27 7.07 5.14
C VAL A 85 -2.98 7.51 3.86
N ALA A 86 -4.29 7.31 3.75
CA ALA A 86 -5.09 7.72 2.60
C ALA A 86 -5.14 9.24 2.44
N ILE A 87 -5.34 9.97 3.55
CA ILE A 87 -5.32 11.44 3.52
C ILE A 87 -3.94 11.92 3.10
N GLU A 88 -2.88 11.50 3.78
CA GLU A 88 -1.50 11.90 3.48
C GLU A 88 -1.10 11.63 2.03
N ALA A 89 -1.56 10.52 1.46
CA ALA A 89 -1.31 10.18 0.06
C ALA A 89 -1.91 11.17 -0.94
N GLN A 90 -2.82 12.07 -0.53
CA GLN A 90 -3.51 13.00 -1.42
C GLN A 90 -3.28 14.48 -1.06
N ILE A 91 -2.66 14.78 0.10
CA ILE A 91 -2.52 16.15 0.62
C ILE A 91 -1.85 17.08 -0.40
N ASP A 92 -0.80 16.63 -1.05
CA ASP A 92 0.04 17.50 -1.89
C ASP A 92 -0.61 17.83 -3.24
N VAL A 93 -1.62 17.07 -3.67
CA VAL A 93 -2.39 17.36 -4.91
C VAL A 93 -3.63 18.22 -4.66
N LEU A 94 -3.97 18.49 -3.40
CA LEU A 94 -5.11 19.35 -3.09
C LEU A 94 -4.81 20.79 -3.55
N PRO A 95 -5.80 21.51 -4.14
CA PRO A 95 -5.61 22.92 -4.47
C PRO A 95 -5.66 23.84 -3.24
N ARG A 96 -6.22 23.38 -2.12
CA ARG A 96 -6.40 24.14 -0.86
C ARG A 96 -6.59 23.20 0.33
N TYR A 97 -6.54 23.75 1.54
CA TYR A 97 -6.76 23.06 2.83
C TYR A 97 -5.70 22.01 3.22
N GLN A 98 -4.51 22.02 2.59
CA GLN A 98 -3.42 21.09 2.90
C GLN A 98 -3.03 21.13 4.38
N ARG A 99 -2.95 22.34 4.95
CA ARG A 99 -2.64 22.52 6.38
C ARG A 99 -3.67 21.83 7.29
N SER A 100 -4.96 22.03 7.03
CA SER A 100 -6.03 21.41 7.83
C SER A 100 -6.05 19.90 7.66
N MET A 101 -5.86 19.40 6.43
CA MET A 101 -5.82 17.95 6.17
C MET A 101 -4.62 17.27 6.83
N ARG A 102 -3.44 17.94 6.90
CA ARG A 102 -2.29 17.45 7.69
C ARG A 102 -2.63 17.34 9.17
N HIS A 103 -3.38 18.30 9.72
CA HIS A 103 -3.79 18.26 11.11
C HIS A 103 -4.74 17.10 11.39
N TYR A 104 -5.79 16.93 10.58
CA TYR A 104 -6.71 15.80 10.72
C TYR A 104 -6.02 14.45 10.57
N ALA A 105 -5.06 14.32 9.64
CA ALA A 105 -4.27 13.09 9.50
C ALA A 105 -3.43 12.79 10.75
N ALA A 106 -2.84 13.80 11.38
CA ALA A 106 -2.08 13.65 12.61
C ALA A 106 -2.95 13.24 13.81
N ASP A 107 -4.18 13.75 13.89
CA ASP A 107 -5.10 13.45 15.00
C ASP A 107 -5.70 12.03 14.96
N LEU A 108 -5.66 11.37 13.79
CA LEU A 108 -6.24 10.03 13.61
C LEU A 108 -5.40 8.93 14.26
N TYR A 109 -4.07 9.04 14.22
CA TYR A 109 -3.20 7.98 14.70
C TYR A 109 -2.04 8.56 15.49
N ASP A 110 -2.10 8.35 16.80
CA ASP A 110 -0.98 8.53 17.70
C ASP A 110 -0.31 7.16 17.94
N PRO A 111 0.90 6.92 17.41
CA PRO A 111 1.62 5.67 17.65
C PRO A 111 2.05 5.46 19.12
N SER A 112 1.80 6.44 20.00
CA SER A 112 2.08 6.37 21.44
C SER A 112 0.85 6.12 22.34
N ALA A 113 -0.35 5.98 21.76
CA ALA A 113 -1.59 5.67 22.46
C ALA A 113 -1.82 4.15 22.67
#